data_AF-A0A224Y161-F1
#
_entry.id   AF-A0A224Y161-F1
#
_cell.length_a   1.000
_cell.length_b   1.000
_cell.length_c   1.000
_cell.angle_alpha   90.00
_cell.angle_beta   90.00
_cell.angle_gamma   90.00
#
_symmetry.space_group_name_H-M   'P 1'
#
loop_
_entity.id
_entity.type
_entity.pdbx_description
1 polymer ?
#
loop_
_entity_poly.entity_id
_entity_poly.type
_entity_poly.pdbx_seq_one_letter_code
_entity_poly.pdbx_strand_id
1 'polypeptide(L)'
;MPKEFWFENPLYILRCANFWSFLFIVVLCTYWEKCSTSELFSSERAEDCWFNYTKIRHGDTLGLEIPCVGVICKNGSWGLTECNTTKPSRGDDCEWEQRAGAYPSCCTWVRAC
;
A
#
# COMPACT_ATOMS: atom_id res chain seq x y z
N MET A 1 -0.42 -51.28 59.96
CA MET A 1 0.95 -50.72 59.89
C MET A 1 1.80 -51.75 59.14
N PRO A 2 2.70 -51.36 58.22
CA PRO A 2 3.51 -50.14 58.21
C PRO A 2 3.19 -49.15 57.07
N LYS A 3 3.71 -47.93 57.25
CA LYS A 3 3.73 -46.82 56.30
C LYS A 3 5.06 -46.86 55.57
N GLU A 4 5.06 -46.77 54.24
CA GLU A 4 6.26 -46.44 53.47
C GLU A 4 6.01 -45.13 52.72
N PHE A 5 6.45 -44.05 53.35
CA PHE A 5 6.54 -42.72 52.78
C PHE A 5 7.76 -42.71 51.86
N TRP A 6 7.55 -42.87 50.56
CA TRP A 6 8.62 -42.69 49.58
C TRP A 6 8.92 -41.19 49.45
N PHE A 7 10.06 -40.79 50.00
CA PHE A 7 10.69 -39.50 49.77
C PHE A 7 11.20 -39.46 48.33
N GLU A 8 10.36 -39.04 47.38
CA GLU A 8 10.85 -38.64 46.06
C GLU A 8 11.52 -37.27 46.15
N ASN A 9 12.80 -37.24 45.80
CA ASN A 9 13.73 -36.13 45.98
C ASN A 9 13.21 -34.79 45.42
N PRO A 10 13.07 -33.72 46.23
CA PRO A 10 12.59 -32.41 45.78
C PRO A 10 13.53 -31.71 44.77
N LEU A 11 14.80 -32.15 44.70
CA LEU A 11 15.81 -31.65 43.75
C LEU A 11 15.52 -32.01 42.29
N TYR A 12 14.85 -33.14 42.01
CA TYR A 12 14.50 -33.54 40.64
C TYR A 12 13.33 -32.73 40.08
N ILE A 13 12.34 -32.44 40.93
CA ILE A 13 11.17 -31.61 40.57
C ILE A 13 11.61 -30.17 40.26
N LEU A 14 12.54 -29.62 41.04
CA LEU A 14 13.09 -28.27 40.83
C LEU A 14 13.89 -28.15 39.52
N ARG A 15 14.61 -29.20 39.11
CA ARG A 15 15.36 -29.23 37.84
C ARG A 15 14.45 -29.38 36.62
N CYS A 16 13.38 -30.16 36.71
CA CYS A 16 12.42 -30.31 35.62
C CYS A 16 11.64 -29.00 35.37
N ALA A 17 11.21 -28.31 36.43
CA ALA A 17 10.52 -27.02 36.31
C ALA A 17 11.36 -25.97 35.56
N ASN A 18 12.69 -25.96 35.81
CA ASN A 18 13.61 -25.09 35.11
C ASN A 18 13.77 -25.45 33.62
N PHE A 19 13.80 -26.74 33.27
CA PHE A 19 13.93 -27.17 31.87
C PHE A 19 12.70 -26.79 31.03
N TRP A 20 11.50 -27.00 31.56
CA TRP A 20 10.25 -26.61 30.88
C TRP A 20 10.11 -25.10 30.74
N SER A 21 10.54 -24.33 31.75
CA SER A 21 10.60 -22.86 31.68
C SER A 21 11.55 -22.38 30.57
N PHE A 22 12.75 -22.96 30.48
CA PHE A 22 13.71 -22.64 29.42
C PHE A 22 13.17 -22.95 28.02
N LEU A 23 12.54 -24.11 27.84
CA LEU A 23 11.90 -24.46 26.56
C LEU A 23 10.80 -23.47 26.18
N PHE A 24 9.98 -23.05 27.14
CA PHE A 24 8.91 -22.09 26.90
C PHE A 24 9.47 -20.72 26.49
N ILE A 25 10.54 -20.25 27.16
CA ILE A 25 11.22 -19.00 26.81
C ILE A 25 11.83 -19.08 25.40
N VAL A 26 12.50 -20.17 25.05
CA VAL A 26 13.09 -20.34 23.70
C VAL A 26 12.01 -20.37 22.61
N VAL A 27 10.88 -21.03 22.85
CA VAL A 27 9.74 -21.01 21.92
C VAL A 27 9.19 -19.60 21.78
N LEU A 28 8.99 -18.87 22.87
CA LEU A 28 8.53 -17.48 22.82
C LEU A 28 9.51 -16.57 22.06
N CYS A 29 10.81 -16.66 22.34
CA CYS A 29 11.84 -15.86 21.66
C CYS A 29 11.89 -16.15 20.15
N THR A 30 11.84 -17.43 19.75
CA THR A 30 11.86 -17.82 18.33
C THR A 30 10.58 -17.44 17.59
N TYR A 31 9.42 -17.40 18.27
CA TYR A 31 8.19 -16.87 17.70
C TYR A 31 8.22 -15.34 17.53
N TRP A 32 8.81 -14.62 18.50
CA TRP A 32 8.95 -13.16 18.43
C TRP A 32 9.88 -12.71 17.29
N GLU A 33 11.01 -13.40 17.08
CA GLU A 33 11.92 -13.09 15.96
C GLU A 33 11.29 -13.34 14.58
N LYS A 34 10.40 -14.33 14.46
CA LYS A 34 9.65 -14.57 13.21
C LYS A 34 8.64 -13.46 12.91
N CYS A 35 8.01 -12.86 13.93
CA CYS A 35 7.11 -11.72 13.72
C CYS A 35 7.88 -10.44 13.35
N SER A 36 9.05 -10.18 13.95
CA SER A 36 9.79 -8.95 13.66
C SER A 36 10.39 -8.93 12.25
N THR A 37 10.75 -10.10 11.72
CA THR A 37 11.35 -10.22 10.38
C THR A 37 10.32 -10.19 9.24
N SER A 38 9.07 -10.58 9.48
CA SER A 38 8.00 -10.46 8.47
C SER A 38 7.56 -9.03 8.19
N GLU A 39 7.74 -8.10 9.13
CA GLU A 39 7.36 -6.69 8.93
C GLU A 39 8.46 -5.87 8.21
N LEU A 40 9.74 -6.26 8.38
CA LEU A 40 10.88 -5.62 7.71
C LEU A 40 11.02 -6.01 6.23
N PHE A 41 10.40 -7.11 5.79
CA PHE A 41 10.31 -7.51 4.38
C PHE A 41 9.05 -7.01 3.68
N SER A 42 8.39 -5.98 4.22
CA SER A 42 7.55 -5.11 3.40
C SER A 42 8.45 -4.30 2.47
N SER A 43 8.97 -4.98 1.43
CA SER A 43 9.22 -4.45 0.09
C SER A 43 8.47 -3.16 -0.10
N GLU A 44 9.12 -2.08 -0.52
CA GLU A 44 8.49 -0.85 -1.01
C GLU A 44 7.24 -1.20 -1.83
N ARG A 45 6.08 -1.29 -1.17
CA ARG A 45 4.84 -1.63 -1.84
C ARG A 45 4.36 -0.30 -2.33
N ALA A 46 4.53 -0.11 -3.63
CA ALA A 46 3.92 0.96 -4.38
C ALA A 46 2.47 1.15 -3.89
N GLU A 47 2.23 2.21 -3.12
CA GLU A 47 0.94 2.43 -2.48
C GLU A 47 -0.08 2.95 -3.50
N ASP A 48 -1.28 2.38 -3.47
CA ASP A 48 -2.41 2.84 -4.26
C ASP A 48 -2.99 4.14 -3.68
N CYS A 49 -3.53 4.99 -4.53
CA CYS A 49 -4.14 6.26 -4.14
C CYS A 49 -5.67 6.14 -4.11
N TRP A 50 -6.30 6.94 -3.26
CA TRP A 50 -7.75 7.12 -3.26
C TRP A 50 -8.09 8.55 -3.63
N PHE A 51 -8.90 8.72 -4.67
CA PHE A 51 -9.40 10.02 -5.11
C PHE A 51 -10.91 9.91 -5.36
N ASN A 52 -11.70 10.73 -4.67
CA ASN A 52 -13.16 10.76 -4.79
C ASN A 52 -13.81 9.36 -4.78
N TYR A 53 -13.51 8.56 -3.76
CA TYR A 53 -13.98 7.17 -3.59
C TYR A 53 -13.54 6.18 -4.69
N THR A 54 -12.68 6.62 -5.61
CA THR A 54 -12.12 5.79 -6.67
C THR A 54 -10.69 5.41 -6.29
N LYS A 55 -10.40 4.11 -6.37
CA LYS A 55 -9.06 3.59 -6.16
C LYS A 55 -8.24 3.70 -7.45
N ILE A 56 -7.10 4.36 -7.38
CA ILE A 56 -6.13 4.53 -8.48
C ILE A 56 -4.89 3.72 -8.12
N ARG A 57 -4.48 2.79 -8.98
CA ARG A 57 -3.27 2.00 -8.70
C ARG A 57 -2.02 2.86 -8.84
N HIS A 58 -0.95 2.49 -8.15
CA HIS A 58 0.34 3.13 -8.38
C HIS A 58 0.70 3.12 -9.87
N GLY A 59 1.08 4.28 -10.41
CA GLY A 59 1.45 4.47 -11.81
C GLY A 59 0.28 4.71 -12.76
N ASP A 60 -0.96 4.46 -12.31
CA ASP A 60 -2.16 4.75 -13.10
C ASP A 60 -2.55 6.23 -13.03
N THR A 61 -3.29 6.66 -14.06
CA THR A 61 -3.87 8.00 -14.16
C THR A 61 -5.38 7.89 -14.34
N LEU A 62 -6.14 8.53 -13.46
CA LEU A 62 -7.58 8.68 -13.60
C LEU A 62 -7.88 9.98 -14.36
N GLY A 63 -8.57 9.88 -15.50
CA GLY A 63 -8.95 11.05 -16.27
C GLY A 63 -10.24 11.70 -15.77
N LEU A 64 -10.20 13.00 -15.54
CA LEU A 64 -11.39 13.82 -15.27
C LEU A 64 -11.84 14.54 -16.55
N GLU A 65 -13.15 14.75 -16.68
CA GLU A 65 -13.75 15.49 -17.79
C GLU A 65 -13.89 16.98 -17.46
N ILE A 66 -14.39 17.31 -16.25
CA ILE A 66 -14.52 18.69 -15.76
C ILE A 66 -13.97 18.75 -14.32
N PRO A 67 -12.85 19.46 -14.07
CA PRO A 67 -11.92 20.03 -15.06
C PRO A 67 -11.20 18.94 -15.88
N CYS A 68 -10.79 19.26 -17.11
CA CYS A 68 -10.06 18.33 -17.98
C CYS A 68 -8.61 18.15 -17.50
N VAL A 69 -8.41 17.26 -16.52
CA VAL A 69 -7.10 16.97 -15.89
C VAL A 69 -6.97 15.48 -15.60
N GLY A 70 -5.72 14.98 -15.56
CA GLY A 70 -5.40 13.63 -15.12
C GLY A 70 -4.98 13.61 -13.65
N VAL A 71 -5.51 12.68 -12.86
CA VAL A 71 -5.07 12.42 -11.48
C VAL A 71 -4.10 11.24 -11.51
N ILE A 72 -2.81 11.49 -11.33
CA ILE A 72 -1.76 10.46 -11.36
C ILE A 72 -1.43 9.99 -9.95
N CYS A 73 -1.35 8.68 -9.73
CA CYS A 73 -0.95 8.11 -8.44
C CYS A 73 0.54 7.73 -8.43
N LYS A 74 1.28 8.23 -7.44
CA LYS A 74 2.69 7.91 -7.19
C LYS A 74 2.92 7.68 -5.71
N ASN A 75 3.17 6.41 -5.35
CA ASN A 75 3.49 5.97 -3.98
C ASN A 75 2.52 6.55 -2.93
N GLY A 76 1.22 6.27 -3.09
CA GLY A 76 0.19 6.68 -2.13
C GLY A 76 -0.19 8.16 -2.19
N SER A 77 0.57 8.97 -2.91
CA SER A 77 0.28 10.38 -3.15
C SER A 77 -0.26 10.58 -4.57
N TRP A 78 -1.31 11.38 -4.70
CA TRP A 78 -1.85 11.76 -6.00
C TRP A 78 -1.43 13.18 -6.38
N GLY A 79 -1.28 13.41 -7.69
CA GLY A 79 -1.01 14.73 -8.26
C GLY A 79 -1.91 15.00 -9.46
N LEU A 80 -2.04 16.28 -9.81
CA LEU A 80 -2.79 16.70 -10.99
C LEU A 80 -1.85 16.89 -12.19
N THR A 81 -2.29 16.43 -13.34
CA THR A 81 -1.62 16.60 -14.63
C THR A 81 -2.56 17.36 -15.54
N GLU A 82 -2.17 18.58 -15.91
CA GLU A 82 -2.96 19.45 -16.77
C GLU A 82 -2.72 19.16 -18.25
N CYS A 83 -3.70 19.51 -19.07
CA CYS A 83 -3.53 19.51 -20.52
C CYS A 83 -2.61 20.64 -20.99
N ASN A 84 -2.00 20.46 -22.15
CA ASN A 84 -1.34 21.57 -22.83
C ASN A 84 -2.40 22.56 -23.33
N THR A 85 -2.44 23.76 -22.75
CA THR A 85 -3.40 24.82 -23.07
C THR A 85 -3.02 25.63 -24.32
N THR A 86 -1.90 25.29 -24.97
CA THR A 86 -1.44 25.99 -26.18
C THR A 86 -2.42 25.77 -27.33
N LYS A 87 -3.25 26.79 -27.60
CA LYS A 87 -4.19 26.80 -28.74
C LYS A 87 -3.39 26.83 -30.06
N PRO A 88 -3.70 25.97 -31.04
CA PRO A 88 -3.11 26.06 -32.37
C PRO A 88 -3.45 27.42 -33.00
N SER A 89 -2.43 28.18 -33.41
CA SER A 89 -2.63 29.41 -34.19
C SER A 89 -2.44 29.09 -35.67
N ARG A 90 -3.54 29.13 -36.43
CA ARG A 90 -3.52 29.05 -37.89
C ARG A 90 -4.44 30.17 -38.38
N GLY A 91 -3.99 30.96 -39.35
CA GLY A 91 -4.66 32.17 -39.85
C GLY A 91 -5.93 31.92 -40.67
N ASP A 92 -6.71 30.92 -40.27
CA ASP A 92 -7.99 30.57 -40.89
C ASP A 92 -9.11 30.99 -39.92
N ASP A 93 -10.25 31.45 -40.43
CA ASP A 93 -11.41 31.94 -39.64
C ASP A 93 -12.15 30.86 -38.82
N CYS A 94 -11.58 29.67 -38.64
CA CYS A 94 -12.25 28.60 -37.88
C CYS A 94 -11.92 28.68 -36.39
N GLU A 95 -12.92 28.40 -35.56
CA GLU A 95 -12.74 28.33 -34.12
C GLU A 95 -12.14 26.97 -33.71
N TRP A 96 -11.27 27.00 -32.71
CA TRP A 96 -10.74 25.79 -32.09
C TRP A 96 -11.41 25.59 -30.74
N GLU A 97 -11.99 24.41 -30.57
CA GLU A 97 -12.64 23.99 -29.33
C GLU A 97 -11.88 22.80 -28.74
N GLN A 98 -11.94 22.65 -27.42
CA GLN A 98 -11.43 21.44 -26.77
C GLN A 98 -12.42 20.30 -27.01
N ARG A 99 -11.88 19.13 -27.34
CA ARG A 99 -12.69 17.92 -27.52
C ARG A 99 -13.41 17.56 -26.21
N ALA A 100 -14.66 17.12 -26.29
CA ALA A 100 -15.37 16.58 -25.13
C ALA A 100 -14.79 15.21 -24.69
N GLY A 101 -14.92 14.89 -23.41
CA GLY A 101 -14.52 13.60 -22.83
C GLY A 101 -13.55 13.72 -21.65
N ALA A 102 -13.09 12.58 -21.12
CA ALA A 102 -12.13 12.55 -20.02
C ALA A 102 -10.68 12.73 -20.49
N TYR A 103 -9.80 13.22 -19.62
CA TYR A 103 -8.35 13.24 -19.87
C TYR A 103 -7.84 11.83 -20.28
N PRO A 104 -6.95 11.70 -21.28
CA PRO A 104 -6.28 12.77 -22.04
C PRO A 104 -7.06 13.22 -23.30
N SER A 105 -8.25 12.65 -23.56
CA SER A 105 -8.99 12.91 -24.80
C SER A 105 -9.43 14.37 -24.94
N CYS A 106 -9.86 14.99 -23.84
CA CYS A 106 -10.24 16.39 -23.81
C CYS A 106 -9.07 17.38 -23.90
N CYS A 107 -7.82 16.90 -23.84
CA CYS A 107 -6.65 17.74 -24.08
C CYS A 107 -6.43 18.08 -25.56
N THR A 108 -7.20 17.46 -26.47
CA THR A 108 -7.02 17.67 -27.91
C THR A 108 -7.91 18.81 -28.41
N TRP A 109 -7.34 19.68 -29.25
CA TRP A 109 -8.08 20.73 -29.93
C TRP A 109 -8.66 20.18 -31.23
N VAL A 110 -9.97 20.39 -31.41
CA VAL A 110 -10.69 20.08 -32.64
C VAL A 110 -11.09 21.37 -33.33
N ARG A 111 -11.14 21.31 -34.66
CA ARG A 111 -11.48 22.46 -35.51
C ARG A 111 -12.99 22.45 -35.76
N ALA A 112 -13.65 23.54 -35.43
CA ALA A 112 -15.03 23.81 -35.82
C ALA A 112 -15.02 24.82 -36.97
N CYS A 113 -15.27 24.30 -38.17
CA CYS A 113 -15.74 25.04 -39.34
C CYS A 113 -17.07 24.37 -39.75
#